data_AF-A0A3D5X6U5-F1
#
_entry.id   AF-A0A3D5X6U5-F1
#
_cell.length_a   1.000
_cell.length_b   1.000
_cell.length_c   1.000
_cell.angle_alpha   90.00
_cell.angle_beta   90.00
_cell.angle_gamma   90.00
#
_symmetry.space_group_name_H-M   'P 1'
#
loop_
_entity.id
_entity.type
_entity.pdbx_description
1 polymer ?
#
loop_
_entity_poly.entity_id
_entity_poly.type
_entity_poly.pdbx_seq_one_letter_code
_entity_poly.pdbx_strand_id
1 'polypeptide(L)' 'ARATAIVRILTNDYGFDSKRITASGKSQFHPIETNETSQGRASNRRTEIILSPDLQEIYKLLYE' A
#
# COMPACT_ATOMS: atom_id res chain seq x y z
N ALA A 1 -0.43 -5.89 -11.35
CA ALA A 1 0.95 -5.63 -11.82
C ALA A 1 1.67 -4.50 -11.05
N ARG A 2 1.13 -3.26 -10.99
CA ARG A 2 1.84 -2.12 -10.36
C ARG A 2 2.27 -2.33 -8.91
N ALA A 3 1.37 -2.79 -8.03
CA ALA A 3 1.70 -3.03 -6.62
C ALA A 3 2.83 -4.07 -6.47
N THR A 4 2.76 -5.17 -7.21
CA THR A 4 3.79 -6.23 -7.21
C THR A 4 5.17 -5.74 -7.67
N ALA A 5 5.21 -4.83 -8.66
CA ALA A 5 6.47 -4.24 -9.12
C ALA A 5 7.15 -3.43 -8.01
N ILE A 6 6.38 -2.67 -7.23
CA ILE A 6 6.91 -1.91 -6.09
C ILE A 6 7.41 -2.84 -4.99
N VAL A 7 6.66 -3.92 -4.66
CA VAL A 7 7.15 -4.91 -3.70
C VAL A 7 8.48 -5.51 -4.14
N ARG A 8 8.63 -5.83 -5.44
CA ARG A 8 9.88 -6.38 -5.97
C ARG A 8 11.06 -5.40 -5.82
N ILE A 9 10.84 -4.10 -6.06
CA ILE A 9 11.85 -3.06 -5.85
C ILE A 9 12.23 -3.00 -4.37
N LEU A 10 11.24 -2.97 -3.46
CA LEU A 10 11.49 -2.88 -2.02
C LEU A 10 12.25 -4.11 -1.48
N THR A 11 11.94 -5.30 -1.98
CA THR A 11 12.64 -6.52 -1.55
C THR A 11 14.02 -6.65 -2.18
N ASN A 12 14.15 -6.38 -3.48
CA ASN A 12 15.38 -6.67 -4.22
C ASN A 12 16.42 -5.55 -4.07
N ASP A 13 15.99 -4.29 -4.17
CA ASP A 13 16.89 -3.14 -4.25
C ASP A 13 17.13 -2.54 -2.86
N TYR A 14 16.15 -2.65 -1.95
CA TYR A 14 16.20 -2.08 -0.60
C TYR A 14 16.27 -3.13 0.53
N GLY A 15 16.21 -4.42 0.20
CA GLY A 15 16.41 -5.51 1.17
C GLY A 15 15.31 -5.66 2.22
N PHE A 16 14.11 -5.14 1.97
CA PHE A 16 12.99 -5.37 2.88
C PHE A 16 12.61 -6.86 2.95
N ASP A 17 12.27 -7.34 4.15
CA ASP A 17 11.75 -8.69 4.33
C ASP A 17 10.40 -8.85 3.61
N SER A 18 10.35 -9.79 2.66
CA SER A 18 9.17 -10.09 1.86
C SER A 18 8.00 -10.60 2.72
N LYS A 19 8.26 -11.17 3.90
CA LYS A 19 7.21 -11.60 4.83
C LYS A 19 6.47 -10.43 5.49
N ARG A 20 7.05 -9.24 5.48
CA ARG A 20 6.49 -8.03 6.09
C ARG A 20 5.76 -7.13 5.09
N ILE A 21 5.70 -7.51 3.82
CA ILE A 21 5.10 -6.70 2.75
C ILE A 21 4.07 -7.51 1.97
N THR A 22 2.87 -6.94 1.82
CA THR A 22 1.78 -7.54 1.04
C THR A 22 1.39 -6.63 -0.11
N ALA A 23 1.45 -7.13 -1.35
CA ALA A 23 0.93 -6.42 -2.52
C ALA A 23 -0.59 -6.59 -2.62
N SER A 24 -1.34 -5.49 -2.75
CA SER A 24 -2.78 -5.53 -2.98
C SER A 24 -3.18 -4.66 -4.18
N GLY A 25 -4.16 -5.13 -4.97
CA GLY A 25 -4.75 -4.37 -6.07
C GLY A 25 -6.21 -4.05 -5.77
N LYS A 26 -6.57 -2.77 -5.73
CA LYS A 26 -7.95 -2.31 -5.44
C LYS A 26 -8.81 -2.05 -6.69
N SER A 27 -8.19 -2.05 -7.88
CA SER A 27 -8.86 -1.79 -9.15
C SER A 27 -9.72 -0.50 -9.09
N GLN A 28 -10.75 -0.43 -9.94
CA GLN A 28 -11.67 0.70 -10.02
C GLN A 28 -12.72 0.76 -8.89
N PHE A 29 -12.70 -0.18 -7.94
CA PHE A 29 -13.74 -0.28 -6.91
C PHE A 29 -13.53 0.70 -5.74
N HIS A 30 -12.36 1.34 -5.67
CA HIS A 30 -12.02 2.33 -4.63
C HIS A 30 -11.42 3.61 -5.25
N PRO A 31 -12.21 4.36 -6.05
CA PRO A 31 -11.77 5.64 -6.59
C PRO A 31 -11.66 6.69 -5.47
N ILE A 32 -10.71 7.62 -5.61
CA ILE A 32 -10.66 8.84 -4.76
C ILE A 32 -11.32 10.03 -5.44
N GLU A 33 -11.49 9.96 -6.75
CA GLU A 33 -12.08 11.02 -7.56
C GLU A 33 -12.98 10.41 -8.66
N THR A 34 -13.89 11.20 -9.22
CA THR A 34 -14.74 10.75 -10.33
C THR A 34 -13.90 10.29 -11.53
N ASN A 35 -14.32 9.21 -12.20
CA ASN A 35 -13.68 8.73 -13.43
C ASN A 35 -14.19 9.47 -14.68
N GLU A 36 -15.09 10.44 -14.53
CA GLU A 36 -15.67 11.21 -15.64
C GLU A 36 -14.64 12.12 -16.31
N THR A 37 -13.73 12.71 -15.53
CA THR A 37 -12.69 13.61 -16.06
C THR A 37 -11.37 12.88 -16.33
N SER A 38 -10.59 13.39 -17.28
CA SER A 38 -9.22 12.90 -17.53
C SER A 38 -8.33 13.03 -16.28
N GLN A 39 -8.49 14.15 -15.57
CA GLN A 39 -7.80 14.44 -14.31
C GLN A 39 -8.12 13.41 -13.24
N GLY A 40 -9.41 13.15 -12.97
CA GLY A 40 -9.82 12.20 -11.93
C GLY A 40 -9.39 10.77 -12.24
N ARG A 41 -9.42 10.36 -13.51
CA ARG A 41 -8.81 9.08 -13.92
C ARG A 41 -7.31 9.04 -13.66
N ALA A 42 -6.59 10.14 -13.81
CA ALA A 42 -5.16 10.22 -13.50
C ALA A 42 -4.91 10.11 -11.99
N SER A 43 -5.67 10.84 -11.17
CA SER A 43 -5.64 10.76 -9.71
C SER A 43 -5.90 9.33 -9.20
N ASN A 44 -6.83 8.62 -9.83
CA ASN A 44 -7.16 7.24 -9.46
C ASN A 44 -6.05 6.21 -9.79
N ARG A 45 -5.11 6.52 -10.70
CA ARG A 45 -3.98 5.63 -11.07
C ARG A 45 -2.80 5.77 -10.10
N ARG A 46 -3.04 5.54 -8.81
CA ARG A 46 -2.05 5.70 -7.72
C ARG A 46 -1.60 4.38 -7.09
N THR A 47 -0.58 4.46 -6.24
CA THR A 47 -0.19 3.39 -5.33
C THR A 47 -0.12 3.95 -3.93
N GLU A 48 -0.73 3.24 -2.98
CA GLU A 48 -0.73 3.61 -1.56
C GLU A 48 0.20 2.66 -0.81
N ILE A 49 0.95 3.21 0.15
CA ILE A 49 1.77 2.45 1.08
C ILE A 49 1.15 2.63 2.46
N ILE A 50 0.63 1.55 3.01
CA ILE A 50 0.01 1.54 4.33
C ILE A 50 1.00 0.92 5.30
N LEU A 51 1.43 1.70 6.28
CA LEU A 51 2.30 1.23 7.35
C LEU A 51 1.42 0.83 8.54
N SER A 52 1.36 -0.47 8.81
CA SER A 52 0.66 -0.99 9.97
C SER A 52 1.69 -1.37 11.04
N PRO A 53 1.65 -0.76 12.23
CA PRO A 53 2.51 -1.15 13.34
C PRO A 53 2.11 -2.52 13.88
N ASP A 54 3.01 -3.16 14.64
CA ASP A 54 2.63 -4.34 15.42
C ASP A 54 1.70 -3.91 16.55
N LEU A 55 0.44 -4.33 16.46
CA LEU A 55 -0.56 -3.99 17.48
C LEU A 55 -0.19 -4.60 18.83
N GLN A 56 0.51 -5.73 18.89
CA GLN A 56 0.90 -6.35 20.16
C GLN A 56 1.86 -5.44 20.94
N GLU A 57 2.80 -4.82 20.25
CA GLU A 57 3.76 -3.89 20.85
C GLU A 57 3.06 -2.60 21.32
N ILE A 58 2.06 -2.13 20.57
CA ILE A 58 1.21 -1.01 20.99
C ILE A 58 0.38 -1.38 22.23
N TYR A 59 -0.23 -2.56 22.27
CA TYR A 59 -0.99 -3.03 23.43
C TYR A 59 -0.11 -3.10 24.68
N LYS A 60 1.13 -3.58 24.55
CA LYS A 60 2.08 -3.58 25.65
C LYS A 60 2.36 -2.17 26.19
N LEU A 61 2.61 -1.20 25.31
CA LEU A 61 2.87 0.20 25.71
C LEU A 61 1.69 0.93 26.34
N LEU A 62 0.45 0.52 26.05
CA LEU A 62 -0.76 1.19 26.54
C LEU A 62 -1.31 0.59 27.84
N TYR A 63 -0.98 -0.67 28.13
CA TYR A 63 -1.57 -1.42 29.24
C TYR A 63 -0.53 -1.98 30.24
N GLU A 64 0.77 -1.80 30.00
CA GLU A 64 1.82 -1.82 31.04
C GLU A 64 2.11 -0.40 31.55
#